data_AF-A0A655BZW4-F1
#
_entry.id   AF-A0A655BZW4-F1
#
_cell.length_a   1.000
_cell.length_b   1.000
_cell.length_c   1.000
_cell.angle_alpha   90.00
_cell.angle_beta   90.00
_cell.angle_gamma   90.00
#
_symmetry.space_group_name_H-M   'P 1'
#
loop_
_entity.id
_entity.type
_entity.pdbx_description
1 polymer ?
#
loop_
_entity_poly.entity_id
_entity_poly.type
_entity_poly.pdbx_seq_one_letter_code
_entity_poly.pdbx_strand_id
1 'polypeptide(L)' 'MMANRIEFYPLDVGAQHVGATSFSVYNTLPAEQLTYVFDNAGTKVVICEQQYVDRVRASGVPIEHIVCVDGAPPARSR' A
#
# COMPACT_ATOMS: atom_id res chain seq x y z
N MET A 1 3.07 3.77 0.85
CA MET A 1 3.97 4.12 1.97
C MET A 1 5.16 3.18 1.93
N MET A 2 6.30 3.65 1.49
CA MET A 2 7.55 2.91 1.36
C MET A 2 8.70 3.88 1.57
N ALA A 3 9.79 3.45 2.22
CA ALA A 3 11.03 4.23 2.25
C ALA A 3 11.63 4.33 0.83
N ASN A 4 12.77 5.01 0.70
CA ASN A 4 13.50 5.04 -0.57
C ASN A 4 14.07 3.64 -0.86
N ARG A 5 13.39 2.86 -1.70
CA ARG A 5 13.76 1.47 -2.00
C ARG A 5 13.45 1.06 -3.43
N ILE A 6 14.23 0.10 -3.93
CA ILE A 6 14.29 -0.27 -5.34
C ILE A 6 13.00 -0.94 -5.83
N GLU A 7 12.25 -1.60 -4.95
CA GLU A 7 11.02 -2.30 -5.28
C GLU A 7 9.93 -1.34 -5.79
N PHE A 8 10.02 -0.04 -5.46
CA PHE A 8 9.06 0.95 -5.94
C PHE A 8 8.97 0.99 -7.47
N TYR A 9 10.11 0.96 -8.17
CA TYR A 9 10.16 1.10 -9.62
C TYR A 9 9.40 -0.02 -10.36
N PRO A 10 9.69 -1.32 -10.15
CA PRO A 10 8.95 -2.38 -10.85
C PRO A 10 7.47 -2.44 -10.43
N LEU A 11 7.12 -2.05 -9.19
CA LEU A 11 5.73 -2.04 -8.74
C LEU A 11 4.91 -0.95 -9.45
N ASP A 12 5.43 0.27 -9.52
CA ASP A 12 4.76 1.38 -10.20
C ASP A 12 4.65 1.13 -11.71
N VAL A 13 5.73 0.65 -12.33
CA VAL A 13 5.72 0.25 -13.74
C VAL A 13 4.73 -0.89 -13.98
N GLY A 14 4.70 -1.90 -13.11
CA GLY A 14 3.74 -3.00 -13.20
C GLY A 14 2.28 -2.55 -13.10
N ALA A 15 1.99 -1.59 -12.22
CA ALA A 15 0.66 -0.97 -12.12
C ALA A 15 0.26 -0.28 -13.44
N GLN A 16 1.18 0.47 -14.06
CA GLN A 16 0.93 1.10 -15.36
C GLN A 16 0.68 0.07 -16.48
N HIS A 17 1.39 -1.06 -16.49
CA HIS A 17 1.20 -2.11 -17.50
C HIS A 17 -0.18 -2.77 -17.46
N VAL A 18 -0.83 -2.80 -16.29
CA VAL A 18 -2.21 -3.29 -16.14
C VAL A 18 -3.26 -2.18 -16.22
N GLY A 19 -2.86 -0.95 -16.56
CA GLY A 19 -3.74 0.21 -16.69
C GLY A 19 -4.24 0.77 -15.36
N ALA A 20 -3.57 0.46 -14.23
CA ALA A 20 -3.92 1.01 -12.93
C ALA A 20 -3.34 2.43 -12.76
N THR A 21 -4.10 3.30 -12.10
CA THR A 21 -3.63 4.63 -11.69
C THR A 21 -2.97 4.54 -10.32
N SER A 22 -1.63 4.46 -10.31
CA SER A 22 -0.86 4.50 -9.06
C SER A 22 -0.71 5.93 -8.56
N PHE A 23 -0.60 6.07 -7.23
CA PHE A 23 -0.20 7.31 -6.58
C PHE A 23 0.56 6.98 -5.29
N SER A 24 1.40 7.91 -4.87
CA SER A 24 2.15 7.82 -3.63
C SER A 24 1.52 8.68 -2.54
N VAL A 25 1.62 8.21 -1.30
CA VAL A 25 1.27 8.98 -0.10
C VAL A 25 2.52 9.20 0.75
N TYR A 26 2.57 10.29 1.50
CA TYR A 26 3.67 10.56 2.41
C TYR A 26 3.73 9.51 3.53
N ASN A 27 4.94 9.05 3.87
CA ASN A 27 5.13 8.07 4.95
C ASN A 27 4.76 8.62 6.34
N THR A 28 4.65 9.95 6.46
CA THR A 28 4.26 10.65 7.69
C THR A 28 2.76 10.92 7.79
N LEU A 29 1.96 10.60 6.76
CA LEU A 29 0.51 10.85 6.81
C LEU A 29 -0.11 10.06 7.99
N PRO A 30 -0.93 10.70 8.84
CA PRO A 30 -1.69 10.02 9.87
C PRO A 30 -2.85 9.23 9.26
N ALA A 31 -3.37 8.24 10.00
CA ALA A 31 -4.43 7.35 9.53
C ALA A 31 -5.70 8.10 9.07
N GLU A 32 -6.09 9.15 9.80
CA GLU A 32 -7.25 10.00 9.46
C GLU A 32 -7.12 10.69 8.10
N GLN A 33 -5.91 11.08 7.70
CA GLN A 33 -5.66 11.67 6.37
C GLN A 33 -5.58 10.60 5.29
N LEU A 34 -5.10 9.40 5.63
CA LEU A 34 -5.15 8.25 4.71
C LEU A 34 -6.59 7.88 4.38
N THR A 35 -7.53 8.01 5.32
CA THR A 35 -8.96 7.79 5.06
C THR A 35 -9.43 8.61 3.87
N TYR A 36 -9.20 9.92 3.90
CA TYR A 36 -9.63 10.82 2.83
C TYR A 36 -8.98 10.46 1.49
N VAL A 37 -7.65 10.27 1.46
CA VAL A 37 -6.93 10.03 0.20
C VAL A 37 -7.33 8.68 -0.40
N PHE A 38 -7.46 7.63 0.42
CA PHE A 38 -7.84 6.31 -0.07
C PHE A 38 -9.30 6.24 -0.52
N ASP A 39 -10.22 6.87 0.20
CA ASP A 39 -11.63 6.91 -0.17
C ASP A 39 -11.85 7.72 -1.47
N ASN A 40 -11.26 8.91 -1.55
CA ASN A 40 -11.35 9.76 -2.74
C ASN A 40 -10.75 9.09 -3.99
N ALA A 41 -9.67 8.32 -3.85
CA ALA A 41 -9.05 7.60 -4.95
C ALA A 41 -9.74 6.27 -5.29
N GLY A 42 -10.68 5.80 -4.47
CA GLY A 42 -11.25 4.46 -4.60
C GLY A 42 -10.19 3.36 -4.51
N THR A 43 -9.21 3.52 -3.61
CA THR A 43 -8.04 2.64 -3.52
C THR A 43 -8.43 1.21 -3.20
N LYS A 44 -8.03 0.27 -4.07
CA LYS A 44 -8.27 -1.18 -3.89
C LYS A 44 -7.04 -1.94 -3.40
N VAL A 45 -5.85 -1.48 -3.79
CA VAL A 45 -4.58 -2.13 -3.49
C VAL A 45 -3.65 -1.12 -2.85
N VAL A 46 -3.05 -1.49 -1.72
CA VAL A 46 -1.97 -0.74 -1.10
C VAL A 46 -0.74 -1.63 -1.03
N ILE A 47 0.37 -1.13 -1.57
CA ILE A 47 1.67 -1.77 -1.46
C ILE A 47 2.50 -0.95 -0.46
N CYS A 48 2.98 -1.60 0.59
CA CYS A 48 3.68 -0.91 1.67
C CYS A 48 4.67 -1.82 2.41
N GLU A 49 5.47 -1.21 3.28
CA GLU A 49 6.30 -1.93 4.24
C GLU A 49 5.47 -2.40 5.44
N GLN A 50 5.91 -3.49 6.08
CA GLN A 50 5.24 -4.12 7.21
C GLN A 50 4.96 -3.13 8.35
N GLN A 51 5.88 -2.19 8.60
CA GLN A 51 5.73 -1.15 9.63
C GLN A 51 4.53 -0.20 9.40
N TYR A 52 4.00 -0.10 8.18
CA TYR A 52 2.89 0.79 7.85
C TYR A 52 1.53 0.09 7.79
N VAL A 53 1.49 -1.24 7.87
CA VAL A 53 0.27 -2.04 7.70
C VAL A 53 -0.83 -1.63 8.67
N ASP A 54 -0.48 -1.48 9.95
CA ASP A 54 -1.48 -1.12 10.97
C ASP A 54 -2.02 0.31 10.76
N ARG A 55 -1.20 1.23 10.23
CA ARG A 55 -1.66 2.57 9.87
C ARG A 55 -2.58 2.57 8.66
N VAL A 56 -2.27 1.75 7.64
CA VAL A 56 -3.14 1.55 6.48
C VAL A 56 -4.49 0.98 6.92
N ARG A 57 -4.49 -0.02 7.82
CA ARG A 57 -5.72 -0.60 8.39
C ARG A 57 -6.50 0.42 9.23
N ALA A 58 -5.80 1.23 10.02
CA ALA A 58 -6.42 2.27 10.84
C ALA A 58 -7.10 3.38 10.04
N SER A 59 -6.83 3.48 8.72
CA SER A 59 -7.59 4.40 7.85
C SER A 59 -9.08 4.04 7.74
N GLY A 60 -9.46 2.79 8.04
CA GLY A 60 -10.85 2.32 7.98
C GLY A 60 -11.41 2.11 6.57
N VAL A 61 -10.66 2.44 5.51
CA VAL A 61 -11.08 2.21 4.12
C VAL A 61 -10.96 0.71 3.81
N PRO A 62 -11.96 0.08 3.17
CA PRO A 62 -11.95 -1.35 2.88
C PRO A 62 -11.02 -1.69 1.69
N ILE A 63 -9.71 -1.60 1.92
CA ILE A 63 -8.68 -1.99 0.94
C ILE A 63 -8.77 -3.50 0.68
N GLU A 64 -8.95 -3.90 -0.58
CA GLU A 64 -9.07 -5.30 -1.00
C GLU A 64 -7.76 -6.08 -0.77
N HIS A 65 -6.62 -5.45 -1.05
CA HIS A 65 -5.30 -6.07 -0.91
C HIS A 65 -4.28 -5.13 -0.27
N ILE A 66 -3.66 -5.58 0.82
CA ILE A 66 -2.45 -4.96 1.39
C ILE A 66 -1.28 -5.90 1.10
N VAL A 67 -0.35 -5.45 0.25
CA VAL A 67 0.85 -6.21 -0.14
C VAL A 67 2.04 -5.66 0.63
N CYS A 68 2.58 -6.47 1.55
CA CYS A 68 3.81 -6.15 2.28
C CYS A 68 5.04 -6.52 1.45
N VAL A 69 5.90 -5.56 1.15
CA VAL A 69 7.13 -5.81 0.35
C VAL A 69 8.29 -6.39 1.15
N ASP A 70 8.23 -6.32 2.47
CA ASP A 70 9.26 -6.78 3.41
C ASP A 70 8.69 -7.62 4.57
N GLY A 71 7.44 -8.08 4.42
CA GLY A 71 6.82 -8.99 5.38
C GLY A 71 7.40 -10.39 5.27
N ALA A 72 7.57 -11.05 6.42
CA ALA A 72 7.96 -12.47 6.49
C ALA A 72 6.82 -13.30 7.12
N PRO A 73 5.74 -13.58 6.36
CA PRO A 73 4.66 -14.41 6.87
C PRO A 73 5.18 -15.83 7.13
N PRO A 74 4.65 -16.55 8.13
CA PRO A 74 4.98 -17.96 8.32
C PRO A 74 4.68 -18.74 7.05
N ALA A 75 5.54 -19.70 6.72
CA ALA A 75 5.36 -20.54 5.54
C ALA A 75 3.97 -21.18 5.58
N ARG A 76 3.17 -20.97 4.53
CA ARG A 76 1.88 -21.66 4.39
C ARG A 76 2.15 -23.16 4.35
N SER A 77 1.54 -23.92 5.28
CA SER A 77 1.43 -25.37 5.12
C SER A 77 0.68 -25.64 3.82
N ARG A 78 1.32 -26.37 2.90
CA ARG A 78 0.69 -26.80 1.65
C ARG A 78 -0.45 -27.77 1.89
#